data_AF-A0A1S8C709-F1
#
_entry.id   AF-A0A1S8C709-F1
#
_cell.length_a   1.000
_cell.length_b   1.000
_cell.length_c   1.000
_cell.angle_alpha   90.00
_cell.angle_beta   90.00
_cell.angle_gamma   90.00
#
_symmetry.space_group_name_H-M   'P 1'
#
loop_
_entity.id
_entity.type
_entity.pdbx_description
1 polymer ?
#
loop_
_entity_poly.entity_id
_entity_poly.type
_entity_poly.pdbx_seq_one_letter_code
_entity_poly.pdbx_strand_id
1 'polypeptide(L)'
;AGFPGDALDPAISGGDLCVQACAHDPQVAVHAVRNLIRLGAGVVRVRWSQLGFGRTSSTSDTQATPRNLFGFKDGTDNLKAENTAAIERFVWVADGDPGADWLAGGSYLVTRRIRMLVESWDAETLAEQEASVGRTKGAGAPLGGRAEFDPVHLAALPPTSHVFLAHPTTTGTAILRRGYSFVDGSDDLGRLDAGLFFIAYQRNPETGFSQIQRNLSTDALNEYLQHTSSAVFACPPGVTGDDDWWGRALFS
;
A
#
# COMPACT_ATOMS: atom_id res chain seq x y z
N ALA A 1 -15.70 9.10 -1.18
CA ALA A 1 -16.11 9.07 -2.59
C ALA A 1 -15.25 8.03 -3.32
N GLY A 2 -15.81 7.28 -4.27
CA GLY A 2 -15.05 6.31 -5.06
C GLY A 2 -14.13 7.00 -6.07
N PHE A 3 -13.14 6.26 -6.58
CA PHE A 3 -12.27 6.70 -7.67
C PHE A 3 -12.77 6.12 -9.01
N PRO A 4 -12.42 6.73 -10.16
CA PRO A 4 -12.69 6.13 -11.47
C PRO A 4 -12.12 4.71 -11.56
N GLY A 5 -12.89 3.76 -12.11
CA GLY A 5 -12.47 2.36 -12.25
C GLY A 5 -12.69 1.48 -11.01
N ASP A 6 -13.19 2.04 -9.91
CA ASP A 6 -13.52 1.27 -8.70
C ASP A 6 -14.62 0.22 -8.96
N ALA A 7 -14.31 -1.03 -8.62
CA ALA A 7 -15.24 -2.15 -8.61
C ALA A 7 -15.27 -2.78 -7.20
N LEU A 8 -15.51 -1.93 -6.19
CA LEU A 8 -15.38 -2.31 -4.78
C LEU A 8 -16.50 -3.27 -4.35
N ASP A 9 -16.12 -4.41 -3.79
CA ASP A 9 -17.04 -5.31 -3.09
C ASP A 9 -17.21 -4.84 -1.63
N PRO A 10 -18.43 -4.45 -1.22
CA PRO A 10 -18.70 -4.04 0.15
C PRO A 10 -18.40 -5.11 1.19
N ALA A 11 -18.51 -6.41 0.86
CA ALA A 11 -18.31 -7.51 1.80
C ALA A 11 -16.86 -7.59 2.30
N ILE A 12 -15.90 -7.31 1.43
CA ILE A 12 -14.47 -7.28 1.73
C ILE A 12 -13.90 -5.87 1.91
N SER A 13 -14.77 -4.85 2.05
CA SER A 13 -14.40 -3.44 2.25
C SER A 13 -14.80 -2.92 3.62
N GLY A 14 -14.18 -1.82 4.05
CA GLY A 14 -14.43 -1.19 5.35
C GLY A 14 -14.10 -2.08 6.54
N GLY A 15 -14.77 -1.85 7.67
CA GLY A 15 -14.54 -2.54 8.94
C GLY A 15 -14.38 -1.54 10.08
N ASP A 16 -14.84 -1.91 11.28
CA ASP A 16 -14.80 -1.01 12.45
C ASP A 16 -13.38 -0.84 12.99
N LEU A 17 -12.55 -1.89 12.87
CA LEU A 17 -11.14 -1.93 13.25
C LEU A 17 -10.38 -2.93 12.37
N CYS A 18 -9.05 -2.86 12.38
CA CYS A 18 -8.19 -3.83 11.71
C CYS A 18 -7.05 -4.29 12.62
N VAL A 19 -6.54 -5.49 12.37
CA VAL A 19 -5.27 -5.97 12.93
C VAL A 19 -4.40 -6.43 11.76
N GLN A 20 -3.23 -5.81 11.61
CA GLN A 20 -2.21 -6.24 10.64
C GLN A 20 -1.15 -7.08 11.34
N ALA A 21 -1.15 -8.39 11.10
CA ALA A 21 -0.10 -9.29 11.58
C ALA A 21 0.93 -9.55 10.47
N CYS A 22 2.19 -9.19 10.71
CA CYS A 22 3.30 -9.46 9.78
C CYS A 22 4.35 -10.32 10.48
N ALA A 23 4.75 -11.40 9.84
CA ALA A 23 5.81 -12.28 10.32
C ALA A 23 6.58 -12.87 9.12
N HIS A 24 7.80 -13.35 9.36
CA HIS A 24 8.55 -14.10 8.35
C HIS A 24 7.96 -15.49 8.11
N ASP A 25 7.25 -16.05 9.09
CA ASP A 25 6.51 -17.30 8.99
C ASP A 25 5.00 -17.02 8.92
N PRO A 26 4.30 -17.42 7.83
CA PRO A 26 2.87 -17.19 7.69
C PRO A 26 2.05 -17.88 8.79
N GLN A 27 2.49 -19.04 9.31
CA GLN A 27 1.79 -19.75 10.37
C GLN A 27 1.79 -18.96 11.68
N VAL A 28 2.87 -18.22 11.97
CA VAL A 28 2.96 -17.33 13.14
C VAL A 28 1.95 -16.18 13.02
N ALA A 29 1.86 -15.54 11.85
CA ALA A 29 0.90 -14.47 11.61
C ALA A 29 -0.55 -14.96 11.74
N VAL A 30 -0.86 -16.09 11.11
CA VAL A 30 -2.19 -16.72 11.18
C VAL A 30 -2.54 -17.11 12.62
N HIS A 31 -1.59 -17.69 13.36
CA HIS A 31 -1.80 -18.08 14.76
C HIS A 31 -2.12 -16.88 15.66
N ALA A 32 -1.41 -15.76 15.50
CA ALA A 32 -1.64 -14.54 16.27
C ALA A 32 -3.07 -14.00 16.03
N VAL A 33 -3.47 -13.84 14.77
CA VAL A 33 -4.81 -13.35 14.39
C VAL A 33 -5.90 -14.29 14.89
N ARG A 34 -5.74 -15.61 14.71
CA ARG A 34 -6.69 -16.62 15.19
C ARG A 34 -6.93 -16.51 16.70
N ASN A 35 -5.87 -16.31 17.49
CA ASN A 35 -6.02 -16.20 18.94
C ASN A 35 -6.69 -14.90 19.37
N LEU A 36 -6.42 -13.77 18.72
CA LEU A 36 -7.12 -12.51 18.98
C LEU A 36 -8.62 -12.62 18.69
N ILE A 37 -9.00 -13.26 17.57
CA ILE A 37 -10.41 -13.53 17.25
C ILE A 37 -11.07 -14.39 18.33
N ARG A 38 -10.36 -15.43 18.80
CA ARG A 38 -10.86 -16.31 19.87
C ARG A 38 -11.09 -15.54 21.17
N LEU A 39 -10.17 -14.65 21.56
CA LEU A 39 -10.28 -13.85 22.78
C LEU A 39 -11.41 -12.82 22.69
N GLY A 40 -11.69 -12.30 21.49
CA GLY A 40 -12.77 -11.34 21.22
C GLY A 40 -14.15 -11.97 20.99
N ALA A 41 -14.31 -13.28 21.19
CA ALA A 41 -15.57 -13.98 20.92
C ALA A 41 -16.75 -13.36 21.69
N GLY A 42 -17.84 -13.07 20.96
CA GLY A 42 -19.04 -12.43 21.51
C GLY A 42 -18.99 -10.90 21.52
N VAL A 43 -17.83 -10.29 21.26
CA VAL A 43 -17.66 -8.82 21.19
C VAL A 43 -17.32 -8.37 19.77
N VAL A 44 -16.42 -9.09 19.09
CA VAL A 44 -16.01 -8.81 17.71
C VAL A 44 -16.23 -10.02 16.80
N ARG A 45 -16.34 -9.77 15.50
CA ARG A 45 -16.36 -10.81 14.45
C ARG A 45 -15.45 -10.42 13.30
N VAL A 46 -14.90 -11.43 12.61
CA VAL A 46 -14.14 -11.19 11.38
C VAL A 46 -15.10 -10.73 10.30
N ARG A 47 -14.83 -9.56 9.71
CA ARG A 47 -15.57 -9.07 8.54
C ARG A 47 -15.01 -9.67 7.25
N TRP A 48 -13.70 -9.54 7.08
CA TRP A 48 -12.92 -10.11 5.99
C TRP A 48 -11.47 -10.27 6.46
N SER A 49 -10.69 -11.06 5.73
CA SER A 49 -9.25 -11.26 5.97
C SER A 49 -8.53 -11.41 4.65
N GLN A 50 -7.33 -10.85 4.54
CA GLN A 50 -6.45 -11.05 3.39
C GLN A 50 -5.14 -11.66 3.86
N LEU A 51 -4.75 -12.77 3.25
CA LEU A 51 -3.39 -13.28 3.36
C LEU A 51 -2.54 -12.64 2.26
N GLY A 52 -1.37 -12.14 2.62
CA GLY A 52 -0.37 -11.66 1.69
C GLY A 52 0.89 -12.52 1.76
N PHE A 53 1.49 -12.80 0.62
CA PHE A 53 2.82 -13.41 0.52
C PHE A 53 3.72 -12.48 -0.27
N GLY A 54 5.02 -12.51 0.02
CA GLY A 54 5.99 -11.67 -0.67
C GLY A 54 5.75 -10.19 -0.34
N ARG A 55 6.74 -9.56 0.27
CA ARG A 55 6.70 -8.11 0.43
C ARG A 55 6.74 -7.49 -0.97
N THR A 56 5.96 -6.44 -1.21
CA THR A 56 6.07 -5.59 -2.42
C THR A 56 6.38 -4.14 -2.00
N SER A 57 7.22 -4.03 -0.98
CA SER A 57 7.60 -2.77 -0.36
C SER A 57 8.93 -2.93 0.38
N SER A 58 9.76 -1.88 0.32
CA SER A 58 10.99 -1.74 1.08
C SER A 58 10.92 -0.47 1.93
N THR A 59 11.15 -0.60 3.23
CA THR A 59 11.06 0.49 4.23
C THR A 59 12.40 0.82 4.87
N SER A 60 13.49 0.20 4.41
CA SER A 60 14.86 0.42 4.86
C SER A 60 15.81 0.33 3.67
N ASP A 61 16.93 1.03 3.72
CA ASP A 61 18.01 0.99 2.72
C ASP A 61 18.76 -0.35 2.68
N THR A 62 18.74 -1.10 3.78
CA THR A 62 19.35 -2.44 3.89
C THR A 62 18.55 -3.55 3.20
N GLN A 63 17.32 -3.27 2.77
CA GLN A 63 16.42 -4.26 2.19
C GLN A 63 16.50 -4.26 0.67
N ALA A 64 16.83 -5.41 0.08
CA ALA A 64 16.70 -5.61 -1.35
C ALA A 64 15.25 -5.36 -1.81
N THR A 65 15.08 -4.63 -2.91
CA THR A 65 13.75 -4.31 -3.42
C THR A 65 13.10 -5.57 -4.01
N PRO A 66 11.95 -6.01 -3.47
CA PRO A 66 11.25 -7.16 -3.99
C PRO A 66 10.56 -6.84 -5.31
N ARG A 67 10.01 -7.85 -5.99
CA ARG A 67 9.20 -7.68 -7.20
C ARG A 67 7.73 -7.98 -6.92
N ASN A 68 6.84 -7.26 -7.58
CA ASN A 68 5.41 -7.59 -7.62
C ASN A 68 5.10 -8.59 -8.73
N LEU A 69 3.82 -8.97 -8.89
CA LEU A 69 3.40 -10.01 -9.85
C LEU A 69 3.54 -9.61 -11.33
N PHE A 70 3.63 -8.31 -11.64
CA PHE A 70 4.00 -7.84 -12.98
C PHE A 70 5.50 -7.99 -13.27
N GLY A 71 6.29 -8.41 -12.28
CA GLY A 71 7.71 -8.65 -12.39
C GLY A 71 8.57 -7.39 -12.23
N PHE A 72 8.00 -6.26 -11.84
CA PHE A 72 8.74 -5.02 -11.59
C PHE A 72 9.16 -4.90 -10.13
N LYS A 73 10.31 -4.25 -9.89
CA LYS A 73 10.76 -3.93 -8.53
C LYS A 73 9.78 -2.96 -7.89
N ASP A 74 9.38 -3.24 -6.65
CA ASP A 74 8.38 -2.47 -5.93
C ASP A 74 8.86 -2.07 -4.53
N GLY A 75 9.04 -0.76 -4.33
CA GLY A 75 9.55 -0.19 -3.08
C GLY A 75 10.87 0.57 -3.20
N THR A 76 11.40 0.80 -4.41
CA THR A 76 12.60 1.60 -4.68
C THR A 76 12.48 3.00 -4.07
N ASP A 77 11.58 3.82 -4.60
CA ASP A 77 11.26 5.15 -4.07
C ASP A 77 10.10 5.03 -3.07
N ASN A 78 10.42 4.67 -1.85
CA ASN A 78 9.48 4.63 -0.73
C ASN A 78 10.04 5.46 0.42
N LEU A 79 9.19 5.88 1.35
CA LEU A 79 9.68 6.43 2.61
C LEU A 79 10.49 5.35 3.35
N LYS A 80 11.71 5.72 3.75
CA LYS A 80 12.64 4.85 4.47
C LYS A 80 12.69 5.26 5.93
N ALA A 81 12.78 4.30 6.84
CA ALA A 81 12.78 4.54 8.28
C ALA A 81 13.95 5.44 8.72
N GLU A 82 15.05 5.38 7.98
CA GLU A 82 16.26 6.17 8.19
C GLU A 82 16.06 7.66 7.85
N ASN A 83 15.05 8.01 7.05
CA ASN A 83 14.67 9.40 6.75
C ASN A 83 13.59 9.87 7.72
N THR A 84 13.98 10.10 8.97
CA THR A 84 13.06 10.48 10.07
C THR A 84 12.28 11.75 9.77
N ALA A 85 12.90 12.77 9.17
CA ALA A 85 12.22 14.01 8.81
C ALA A 85 11.07 13.81 7.80
N ALA A 86 11.25 12.93 6.81
CA ALA A 86 10.18 12.61 5.87
C ALA A 86 9.07 11.79 6.54
N ILE A 87 9.43 10.87 7.44
CA ILE A 87 8.47 10.06 8.21
C ILE A 87 7.63 10.96 9.14
N GLU A 88 8.24 11.87 9.90
CA GLU A 88 7.53 12.84 10.76
C GLU A 88 6.61 13.75 9.95
N ARG A 89 7.06 14.17 8.76
CA ARG A 89 6.26 15.02 7.89
C ARG A 89 5.04 14.31 7.29
N PHE A 90 5.22 13.08 6.81
CA PHE A 90 4.25 12.42 5.95
C PHE A 90 3.50 11.25 6.58
N VAL A 91 3.95 10.69 7.70
CA VAL A 91 3.38 9.45 8.29
C VAL A 91 2.74 9.70 9.65
N TRP A 92 3.45 10.32 10.58
CA TRP A 92 2.97 10.50 11.95
C TRP A 92 2.02 11.68 12.07
N VAL A 93 0.90 11.48 12.76
CA VAL A 93 0.03 12.56 13.23
C VAL A 93 0.78 13.32 14.31
N ALA A 94 0.87 14.64 14.17
CA ALA A 94 1.58 15.48 15.13
C ALA A 94 0.63 16.05 16.18
N ASP A 95 1.21 16.48 17.30
CA ASP A 95 0.49 17.28 18.28
C ASP A 95 -0.08 18.55 17.64
N GLY A 96 -1.36 18.82 17.89
CA GLY A 96 -2.06 19.99 17.35
C GLY A 96 -2.63 19.82 15.94
N ASP A 97 -2.55 18.62 15.33
CA ASP A 97 -3.35 18.32 14.14
C ASP A 97 -4.85 18.40 14.48
N PRO A 98 -5.65 19.25 13.79
CA PRO A 98 -7.03 19.51 14.20
C PRO A 98 -7.90 18.25 14.29
N GLY A 99 -8.53 18.05 15.45
CA GLY A 99 -9.47 16.95 15.68
C GLY A 99 -8.82 15.58 15.86
N ALA A 100 -7.50 15.51 16.06
CA ALA A 100 -6.74 14.27 16.12
C ALA A 100 -5.82 14.15 17.36
N ASP A 101 -6.10 14.89 18.44
CA ASP A 101 -5.24 14.91 19.65
C ASP A 101 -4.98 13.51 20.22
N TRP A 102 -6.00 12.65 20.30
CA TRP A 102 -5.88 11.26 20.76
C TRP A 102 -5.04 10.37 19.82
N LEU A 103 -4.82 10.81 18.59
CA LEU A 103 -4.11 10.11 17.52
C LEU A 103 -2.67 10.63 17.34
N ALA A 104 -2.24 11.65 18.10
CA ALA A 104 -0.85 12.13 18.05
C ALA A 104 0.14 10.99 18.30
N GLY A 105 1.18 10.89 17.45
CA GLY A 105 2.11 9.75 17.42
C GLY A 105 1.56 8.49 16.73
N GLY A 106 0.29 8.49 16.32
CA GLY A 106 -0.35 7.50 15.46
C GLY A 106 -0.23 7.84 13.98
N SER A 107 -0.99 7.14 13.14
CA SER A 107 -1.02 7.35 11.68
C SER A 107 -2.39 6.96 11.13
N TYR A 108 -2.66 7.27 9.87
CA TYR A 108 -3.80 6.70 9.15
C TYR A 108 -3.34 5.62 8.20
N LEU A 109 -4.13 4.58 8.07
CA LEU A 109 -3.91 3.45 7.18
C LEU A 109 -4.98 3.43 6.09
N VAL A 110 -4.55 3.32 4.83
CA VAL A 110 -5.43 2.98 3.71
C VAL A 110 -5.04 1.60 3.20
N THR A 111 -6.04 0.75 3.00
CA THR A 111 -5.88 -0.54 2.34
C THR A 111 -6.67 -0.58 1.03
N ARG A 112 -6.08 -1.19 0.01
CA ARG A 112 -6.74 -1.43 -1.29
C ARG A 112 -6.39 -2.84 -1.74
N ARG A 113 -7.39 -3.68 -2.01
CA ARG A 113 -7.18 -4.93 -2.76
C ARG A 113 -7.20 -4.58 -4.24
N ILE A 114 -6.07 -4.71 -4.90
CA ILE A 114 -5.90 -4.36 -6.31
C ILE A 114 -5.64 -5.66 -7.07
N ARG A 115 -6.64 -6.12 -7.81
CA ARG A 115 -6.50 -7.26 -8.71
C ARG A 115 -5.64 -6.85 -9.90
N MET A 116 -4.69 -7.71 -10.26
CA MET A 116 -3.85 -7.56 -11.44
C MET A 116 -4.40 -8.47 -12.55
N LEU A 117 -4.65 -7.90 -13.72
CA LEU A 117 -5.06 -8.63 -14.93
C LEU A 117 -3.80 -9.19 -15.61
N VAL A 118 -3.21 -10.22 -15.00
CA VAL A 118 -1.90 -10.76 -15.37
C VAL A 118 -1.88 -11.28 -16.80
N GLU A 119 -2.95 -11.91 -17.26
CA GLU A 119 -3.03 -12.46 -18.61
C GLU A 119 -3.02 -11.35 -19.68
N SER A 120 -3.68 -10.22 -19.44
CA SER A 120 -3.62 -9.05 -20.32
C SER A 120 -2.22 -8.43 -20.30
N TRP A 121 -1.63 -8.30 -19.11
CA TRP A 121 -0.29 -7.75 -18.93
C TRP A 121 0.79 -8.57 -19.62
N ASP A 122 0.71 -9.88 -19.56
CA ASP A 122 1.70 -10.80 -20.14
C ASP A 122 1.66 -10.83 -21.67
N ALA A 123 0.58 -10.33 -22.29
CA ALA A 123 0.47 -10.17 -23.73
C ALA A 123 1.17 -8.90 -24.27
N GLU A 124 1.45 -7.92 -23.42
CA GLU A 124 2.10 -6.65 -23.78
C GLU A 124 3.58 -6.82 -24.10
N THR A 125 4.12 -5.95 -24.96
CA THR A 125 5.56 -5.94 -25.21
C THR A 125 6.32 -5.41 -24.00
N LEU A 126 7.59 -5.81 -23.85
CA LEU A 126 8.45 -5.28 -22.78
C LEU A 126 8.52 -3.75 -22.79
N ALA A 127 8.55 -3.13 -23.98
CA ALA A 127 8.62 -1.68 -24.11
C ALA A 127 7.35 -1.00 -23.59
N GLU A 128 6.17 -1.56 -23.86
CA GLU A 128 4.88 -1.05 -23.35
C GLU A 128 4.76 -1.22 -21.83
N GLN A 129 5.22 -2.35 -21.29
CA GLN A 129 5.28 -2.57 -19.85
C GLN A 129 6.21 -1.55 -19.16
N GLU A 130 7.40 -1.33 -19.69
CA GLU A 130 8.37 -0.36 -19.15
C GLU A 130 7.87 1.09 -19.30
N ALA A 131 7.21 1.43 -20.41
CA ALA A 131 6.59 2.73 -20.62
C ALA A 131 5.43 3.00 -19.65
N SER A 132 4.58 1.99 -19.40
CA SER A 132 3.46 2.09 -18.46
C SER A 132 3.94 2.30 -17.03
N VAL A 133 5.02 1.63 -16.62
CA VAL A 133 5.59 1.81 -15.28
C VAL A 133 6.44 3.07 -15.17
N GLY A 134 7.23 3.41 -16.19
CA GLY A 134 8.23 4.49 -16.16
C GLY A 134 9.61 4.05 -15.66
N ARG A 135 9.85 2.74 -15.56
CA ARG A 135 11.12 2.11 -15.15
C ARG A 135 11.42 0.92 -16.05
N THR A 136 12.69 0.53 -16.14
CA THR A 136 13.11 -0.71 -16.79
C THR A 136 12.75 -1.92 -15.94
N LYS A 137 12.34 -3.04 -16.55
CA LYS A 137 11.91 -4.25 -15.84
C LYS A 137 13.10 -4.98 -15.22
N GLY A 138 14.21 -5.07 -15.95
CA GLY A 138 15.42 -5.78 -15.51
C GLY A 138 16.09 -5.09 -14.31
N ALA A 139 16.71 -3.95 -14.55
CA ALA A 139 17.45 -3.21 -13.53
C ALA A 139 16.55 -2.50 -12.51
N GLY A 140 15.34 -2.10 -12.92
CA GLY A 140 14.48 -1.22 -12.12
C GLY A 140 14.87 0.25 -12.24
N ALA A 141 15.77 0.62 -13.16
CA ALA A 141 16.20 2.01 -13.35
C ALA A 141 15.05 2.86 -13.92
N PRO A 142 14.92 4.16 -13.54
CA PRO A 142 14.01 5.06 -14.25
C PRO A 142 14.35 5.10 -15.74
N LEU A 143 13.35 5.30 -16.60
CA LEU A 143 13.62 5.48 -18.03
C LEU A 143 14.57 6.66 -18.25
N GLY A 144 15.64 6.44 -19.02
CA GLY A 144 16.76 7.38 -19.18
C GLY A 144 17.89 7.24 -18.15
N GLY A 145 17.69 6.46 -17.08
CA GLY A 145 18.71 6.09 -16.10
C GLY A 145 19.41 4.77 -16.42
N ARG A 146 20.31 4.32 -15.52
CA ARG A 146 21.10 3.09 -15.65
C ARG A 146 20.93 2.12 -14.49
N ALA A 147 20.85 2.63 -13.26
CA ALA A 147 20.71 1.84 -12.04
C ALA A 147 19.37 2.11 -11.34
N GLU A 148 18.93 1.17 -10.50
CA GLU A 148 17.66 1.24 -9.79
C GLU A 148 17.44 2.56 -9.03
N PHE A 149 18.49 3.00 -8.33
CA PHE A 149 18.46 4.17 -7.45
C PHE A 149 18.97 5.45 -8.11
N ASP A 150 19.13 5.45 -9.44
CA ASP A 150 19.36 6.70 -10.16
C ASP A 150 18.14 7.63 -9.95
N PRO A 151 18.35 8.96 -9.85
CA PRO A 151 17.28 9.90 -9.63
C PRO A 151 16.26 9.87 -10.79
N VAL A 152 14.97 9.99 -10.45
CA VAL A 152 13.90 10.08 -11.45
C VAL A 152 13.92 11.46 -12.09
N HIS A 153 14.16 11.51 -13.41
CA HIS A 153 14.03 12.71 -14.21
C HIS A 153 12.68 12.71 -14.93
N LEU A 154 11.66 13.37 -14.37
CA LEU A 154 10.28 13.32 -14.88
C LEU A 154 10.14 13.67 -16.38
N ALA A 155 10.98 14.57 -16.90
CA ALA A 155 10.99 14.92 -18.33
C ALA A 155 11.36 13.77 -19.27
N ALA A 156 11.97 12.70 -18.77
CA ALA A 156 12.33 11.50 -19.52
C ALA A 156 11.28 10.38 -19.45
N LEU A 157 10.22 10.54 -18.64
CA LEU A 157 9.16 9.55 -18.45
C LEU A 157 7.92 9.90 -19.29
N PRO A 158 7.17 8.89 -19.77
CA PRO A 158 5.84 9.13 -20.34
C PRO A 158 4.94 9.85 -19.31
N PRO A 159 4.19 10.89 -19.69
CA PRO A 159 3.32 11.63 -18.77
C PRO A 159 2.21 10.79 -18.13
N THR A 160 1.86 9.66 -18.75
CA THR A 160 0.86 8.71 -18.26
C THR A 160 1.48 7.53 -17.50
N SER A 161 2.81 7.48 -17.36
CA SER A 161 3.48 6.39 -16.63
C SER A 161 3.20 6.48 -15.13
N HIS A 162 3.09 5.33 -14.48
CA HIS A 162 2.79 5.22 -13.06
C HIS A 162 3.79 6.01 -12.20
N VAL A 163 5.09 5.87 -12.45
CA VAL A 163 6.12 6.60 -11.71
C VAL A 163 5.98 8.11 -11.92
N PHE A 164 5.72 8.59 -13.14
CA PHE A 164 5.52 10.02 -13.39
C PHE A 164 4.36 10.58 -12.56
N LEU A 165 3.21 9.90 -12.57
CA LEU A 165 2.00 10.35 -11.90
C LEU A 165 2.04 10.15 -10.39
N ALA A 166 2.73 9.13 -9.87
CA ALA A 166 2.84 8.87 -8.44
C ALA A 166 3.96 9.67 -7.75
N HIS A 167 4.92 10.24 -8.50
CA HIS A 167 6.11 10.86 -7.93
C HIS A 167 5.77 12.07 -7.04
N PRO A 168 6.46 12.27 -5.89
CA PRO A 168 6.20 13.38 -4.98
C PRO A 168 6.32 14.78 -5.60
N THR A 169 7.19 14.97 -6.61
CA THR A 169 7.27 16.24 -7.36
C THR A 169 6.00 16.52 -8.18
N THR A 170 5.32 15.47 -8.65
CA THR A 170 4.08 15.58 -9.41
C THR A 170 2.89 15.74 -8.47
N THR A 171 2.84 14.94 -7.39
CA THR A 171 1.68 14.88 -6.49
C THR A 171 1.75 15.92 -5.36
N GLY A 172 2.94 16.44 -5.04
CA GLY A 172 3.16 17.34 -3.91
C GLY A 172 3.13 16.65 -2.53
N THR A 173 3.08 15.31 -2.50
CA THR A 173 2.94 14.54 -1.26
C THR A 173 3.68 13.21 -1.34
N ALA A 174 3.79 12.51 -0.21
CA ALA A 174 4.39 11.18 -0.13
C ALA A 174 3.61 10.31 0.87
N ILE A 175 3.71 8.99 0.70
CA ILE A 175 3.09 7.99 1.56
C ILE A 175 4.09 6.88 1.86
N LEU A 176 3.94 6.21 3.00
CA LEU A 176 4.72 5.01 3.32
C LEU A 176 3.96 3.77 2.82
N ARG A 177 4.45 3.19 1.72
CA ARG A 177 3.87 1.95 1.16
C ARG A 177 4.38 0.73 1.91
N ARG A 178 3.48 -0.18 2.26
CA ARG A 178 3.77 -1.41 3.03
C ARG A 178 2.93 -2.60 2.56
N GLY A 179 2.66 -2.68 1.26
CA GLY A 179 1.83 -3.72 0.64
C GLY A 179 2.49 -5.09 0.52
N TYR A 180 1.67 -6.07 0.18
CA TYR A 180 2.01 -7.48 -0.04
C TYR A 180 1.30 -8.00 -1.29
N SER A 181 1.90 -8.93 -2.02
CA SER A 181 1.19 -9.66 -3.07
C SER A 181 0.19 -10.65 -2.48
N PHE A 182 -0.86 -10.99 -3.24
CA PHE A 182 -1.79 -12.06 -2.90
C PHE A 182 -2.12 -12.90 -4.14
N VAL A 183 -2.53 -14.14 -3.90
CA VAL A 183 -3.07 -15.10 -4.88
C VAL A 183 -4.11 -15.90 -4.12
N ASP A 184 -5.37 -15.71 -4.46
CA ASP A 184 -6.52 -16.33 -3.80
C ASP A 184 -7.14 -17.45 -4.67
N GLY A 185 -6.37 -17.95 -5.63
CA GLY A 185 -6.76 -19.02 -6.55
C GLY A 185 -7.13 -18.48 -7.93
N SER A 186 -8.23 -18.98 -8.50
CA SER A 186 -8.74 -18.59 -9.80
C SER A 186 -10.19 -18.14 -9.71
N ASP A 187 -10.59 -17.21 -10.58
CA ASP A 187 -11.99 -16.80 -10.69
C ASP A 187 -12.84 -17.79 -11.50
N ASP A 188 -14.14 -17.53 -11.60
CA ASP A 188 -15.11 -18.37 -12.32
C ASP A 188 -14.80 -18.55 -13.82
N LEU A 189 -13.91 -17.72 -14.38
CA LEU A 189 -13.45 -17.80 -15.78
C LEU A 189 -12.09 -18.48 -15.91
N GLY A 190 -11.54 -19.02 -14.81
CA GLY A 190 -10.23 -19.69 -14.77
C GLY A 190 -9.03 -18.75 -14.80
N ARG A 191 -9.25 -17.43 -14.67
CA ARG A 191 -8.18 -16.43 -14.61
C ARG A 191 -7.62 -16.37 -13.19
N LEU A 192 -6.36 -16.01 -13.06
CA LEU A 192 -5.72 -15.87 -11.75
C LEU A 192 -6.41 -14.75 -10.94
N ASP A 193 -6.84 -15.05 -9.70
CA ASP A 193 -7.25 -14.03 -8.74
C ASP A 193 -6.05 -13.68 -7.88
N ALA A 194 -5.23 -12.77 -8.41
CA ALA A 194 -4.00 -12.34 -7.79
C ALA A 194 -3.80 -10.84 -7.98
N GLY A 195 -2.92 -10.29 -7.15
CA GLY A 195 -2.55 -8.89 -7.28
C GLY A 195 -1.79 -8.36 -6.09
N LEU A 196 -2.08 -7.11 -5.76
CA LEU A 196 -1.45 -6.35 -4.68
C LEU A 196 -2.48 -6.00 -3.62
N PHE A 197 -2.25 -6.48 -2.39
CA PHE A 197 -2.90 -5.92 -1.21
C PHE A 197 -2.08 -4.70 -0.79
N PHE A 198 -2.46 -3.57 -1.37
CA PHE A 198 -1.80 -2.29 -1.17
C PHE A 198 -2.15 -1.75 0.22
N ILE A 199 -1.12 -1.33 0.94
CA ILE A 199 -1.23 -0.76 2.27
C ILE A 199 -0.39 0.53 2.27
N ALA A 200 -1.00 1.64 2.66
CA ALA A 200 -0.33 2.92 2.77
C ALA A 200 -0.58 3.58 4.13
N TYR A 201 0.51 4.00 4.76
CA TYR A 201 0.48 4.84 5.94
C TYR A 201 0.75 6.29 5.56
N GLN A 202 -0.01 7.19 6.18
CA GLN A 202 0.09 8.62 5.97
C GLN A 202 -0.44 9.40 7.17
N ARG A 203 0.02 10.63 7.34
CA ARG A 203 -0.44 11.58 8.36
C ARG A 203 -1.88 12.03 8.13
N ASN A 204 -2.33 12.10 6.88
CA ASN A 204 -3.71 12.44 6.53
C ASN A 204 -4.11 11.75 5.21
N PRO A 205 -5.19 10.95 5.16
CA PRO A 205 -5.63 10.24 3.94
C PRO A 205 -6.05 11.14 2.77
N GLU A 206 -6.52 12.37 3.05
CA GLU A 206 -6.98 13.30 2.02
C GLU A 206 -5.81 13.92 1.24
N THR A 207 -4.74 14.29 1.95
CA THR A 207 -3.52 14.89 1.39
C THR A 207 -2.42 13.86 1.10
N GLY A 208 -2.59 12.61 1.53
CA GLY A 208 -1.73 11.48 1.18
C GLY A 208 -2.32 10.65 0.05
N PHE A 209 -2.89 9.49 0.40
CA PHE A 209 -3.40 8.51 -0.56
C PHE A 209 -4.40 9.11 -1.57
N SER A 210 -5.39 9.88 -1.12
CA SER A 210 -6.44 10.37 -2.01
C SER A 210 -5.90 11.35 -3.06
N GLN A 211 -4.91 12.18 -2.70
CA GLN A 211 -4.26 13.10 -3.61
C GLN A 211 -3.47 12.35 -4.69
N ILE A 212 -2.69 11.34 -4.30
CA ILE A 212 -1.97 10.47 -5.24
C ILE A 212 -2.95 9.74 -6.15
N GLN A 213 -3.95 9.05 -5.59
CA GLN A 213 -4.91 8.25 -6.36
C GLN A 213 -5.72 9.08 -7.37
N ARG A 214 -6.07 10.35 -7.05
CA ARG A 214 -6.70 11.25 -8.03
C ARG A 214 -5.78 11.54 -9.22
N ASN A 215 -4.48 11.70 -8.96
CA ASN A 215 -3.50 11.93 -10.01
C ASN A 215 -3.29 10.70 -10.91
N LEU A 216 -3.53 9.49 -10.38
CA LEU A 216 -3.48 8.23 -11.12
C LEU A 216 -4.72 8.00 -12.03
N SER A 217 -5.65 8.96 -12.14
CA SER A 217 -6.85 8.80 -12.98
C SER A 217 -6.54 8.57 -14.48
N THR A 218 -5.37 9.00 -14.95
CA THR A 218 -4.89 8.80 -16.33
C THR A 218 -3.69 7.85 -16.41
N ASP A 219 -3.47 7.06 -15.37
CA ASP A 219 -2.37 6.09 -15.31
C ASP A 219 -2.56 4.98 -16.34
N ALA A 220 -1.52 4.71 -17.12
CA ALA A 220 -1.49 3.61 -18.09
C ALA A 220 -1.71 2.25 -17.42
N LEU A 221 -1.33 2.08 -16.14
CA LEU A 221 -1.57 0.83 -15.42
C LEU A 221 -3.05 0.54 -15.13
N ASN A 222 -3.95 1.52 -15.28
CA ASN A 222 -5.39 1.30 -15.06
C ASN A 222 -5.99 0.27 -16.03
N GLU A 223 -5.35 0.01 -17.17
CA GLU A 223 -5.76 -1.05 -18.10
C GLU A 223 -5.56 -2.46 -17.51
N TYR A 224 -4.61 -2.61 -16.57
CA TYR A 224 -4.19 -3.89 -16.01
C TYR A 224 -4.55 -4.06 -14.53
N LEU A 225 -5.18 -3.06 -13.92
CA LEU A 225 -5.47 -3.02 -12.50
C LEU A 225 -6.96 -2.79 -12.24
N GLN A 226 -7.51 -3.52 -11.26
CA GLN A 226 -8.87 -3.31 -10.79
C GLN A 226 -8.89 -3.23 -9.26
N HIS A 227 -9.38 -2.12 -8.73
CA HIS A 227 -9.58 -1.97 -7.29
C HIS A 227 -10.88 -2.67 -6.87
N THR A 228 -10.75 -3.69 -6.01
CA THR A 228 -11.86 -4.58 -5.60
C THR A 228 -12.22 -4.44 -4.12
N SER A 229 -11.37 -3.81 -3.31
CA SER A 229 -11.69 -3.49 -1.91
C SER A 229 -11.01 -2.20 -1.48
N SER A 230 -11.63 -1.53 -0.50
CA SER A 230 -11.09 -0.35 0.16
C SER A 230 -11.44 -0.32 1.65
N ALA A 231 -10.49 0.06 2.50
CA ALA A 231 -10.76 0.46 3.87
C ALA A 231 -9.78 1.53 4.35
N VAL A 232 -10.22 2.35 5.31
CA VAL A 232 -9.41 3.38 5.97
C VAL A 232 -9.52 3.18 7.47
N PHE A 233 -8.38 3.23 8.18
CA PHE A 233 -8.32 3.06 9.63
C PHE A 233 -7.43 4.14 10.25
N ALA A 234 -7.79 4.58 11.46
CA ALA A 234 -6.88 5.35 12.31
C ALA A 234 -6.08 4.38 13.19
N CYS A 235 -4.75 4.43 13.08
CA CYS A 235 -3.82 3.63 13.85
C CYS A 235 -3.38 4.45 15.07
N PRO A 236 -3.84 4.12 16.30
CA PRO A 236 -3.49 4.86 17.50
C PRO A 236 -1.98 4.84 17.78
N PRO A 237 -1.48 5.74 18.64
CA PRO A 237 -0.09 5.72 19.09
C PRO A 237 0.29 4.38 19.73
N GLY A 238 1.60 4.13 19.79
CA GLY A 238 2.16 2.90 20.34
C GLY A 238 1.92 2.76 21.85
N VAL A 239 1.89 1.50 22.31
CA VAL A 239 1.83 1.15 23.73
C VAL A 239 3.20 1.40 24.36
N THR A 240 3.25 2.18 25.44
CA THR A 240 4.51 2.72 26.00
C THR A 240 5.06 1.97 27.23
N GLY A 241 4.28 1.07 27.81
CA GLY A 241 4.70 0.27 28.97
C GLY A 241 3.62 -0.71 29.42
N ASP A 242 3.90 -1.43 30.52
CA ASP A 242 3.07 -2.54 31.00
C ASP A 242 1.66 -2.10 31.46
N ASP A 243 1.51 -0.85 31.88
CA ASP A 243 0.24 -0.26 32.33
C ASP A 243 -0.54 0.45 31.20
N ASP A 244 -0.10 0.29 29.95
CA ASP A 244 -0.69 0.92 28.76
C ASP A 244 -1.34 -0.12 27.83
N TRP A 245 -2.27 0.31 26.98
CA TRP A 245 -3.08 -0.59 26.16
C TRP A 245 -3.60 0.05 24.86
N TRP A 246 -3.94 -0.78 23.88
CA TRP A 246 -4.38 -0.32 22.56
C TRP A 246 -5.60 0.61 22.61
N GLY A 247 -5.43 1.82 22.12
CA GLY A 247 -6.52 2.79 22.03
C GLY A 247 -6.78 3.56 23.33
N ARG A 248 -5.94 3.42 24.35
CA ARG A 248 -6.10 4.14 25.63
C ARG A 248 -6.41 5.63 25.43
N ALA A 249 -5.60 6.34 24.64
CA ALA A 249 -5.79 7.77 24.36
C ALA A 249 -7.15 8.14 23.73
N LEU A 250 -7.84 7.20 23.08
CA LEU A 250 -9.18 7.41 22.51
C LEU A 250 -10.29 7.24 23.56
N PHE A 251 -10.10 6.36 24.53
CA PHE A 251 -11.15 5.94 25.46
C PHE A 251 -11.01 6.53 26.87
N SER A 252 -9.86 7.10 27.22
CA SER A 252 -9.56 7.72 28.53
C SER A 252 -9.14 9.17 28.38
#